data_AF-A0A6A4CRQ8-F1
#
_entry.id   AF-A0A6A4CRQ8-F1
#
_cell.length_a   1.000
_cell.length_b   1.000
_cell.length_c   1.000
_cell.angle_alpha   90.00
_cell.angle_beta   90.00
_cell.angle_gamma   90.00
#
_symmetry.space_group_name_H-M   'P 1'
#
loop_
_entity.id
_entity.type
_entity.pdbx_description
1 polymer ?
#
loop_
_entity_poly.entity_id
_entity_poly.type
_entity_poly.pdbx_seq_one_letter_code
_entity_poly.pdbx_strand_id
1 'polypeptide(L)'
;MQLLTAASAFGLSVALVQATPLNIYNHCGESIQLHDNSATQTIASGGSTTRTLSSGFHGMFRNGVGSQATLAEFSITGGFIL
;
A
#
# COMPACT_ATOMS: atom_id res chain seq x y z
N MET A 1 13.07 -44.20 -37.30
CA MET A 1 13.52 -43.74 -35.97
C MET A 1 13.05 -42.30 -35.82
N GLN A 2 11.90 -42.08 -35.18
CA GLN A 2 11.37 -40.73 -34.93
C GLN A 2 11.79 -40.34 -33.51
N LEU A 3 12.74 -39.40 -33.41
CA LEU A 3 13.06 -38.76 -32.13
C LEU A 3 11.94 -37.78 -31.82
N LEU A 4 11.16 -38.05 -30.78
CA LEU A 4 10.24 -37.08 -30.18
C LEU A 4 11.06 -36.07 -29.39
N THR A 5 11.10 -34.83 -29.85
CA THR A 5 11.61 -33.68 -29.10
C THR A 5 10.57 -33.26 -28.06
N ALA A 6 10.86 -33.50 -26.78
CA ALA A 6 10.06 -32.96 -25.68
C ALA A 6 10.42 -31.49 -25.47
N ALA A 7 9.50 -30.58 -25.75
CA ALA A 7 9.63 -29.16 -25.46
C ALA A 7 9.10 -28.87 -24.04
N SER A 8 10.00 -28.53 -23.12
CA SER A 8 9.64 -28.15 -21.75
C SER A 8 9.15 -26.69 -21.73
N ALA A 9 7.83 -26.48 -21.64
CA ALA A 9 7.27 -25.16 -21.42
C ALA A 9 7.39 -24.78 -19.93
N PHE A 10 8.25 -23.80 -19.60
CA PHE A 10 8.27 -23.17 -18.28
C PHE A 10 7.15 -22.13 -18.21
N GLY A 11 6.06 -22.45 -17.49
CA GLY A 11 5.01 -21.49 -17.18
C GLY A 11 5.49 -20.48 -16.15
N LEU A 12 5.54 -19.19 -16.50
CA LEU A 12 5.85 -18.11 -15.57
C LEU A 12 4.59 -17.78 -14.77
N SER A 13 4.47 -18.30 -13.55
CA SER A 13 3.39 -17.93 -12.63
C SER A 13 3.68 -16.54 -12.04
N VAL A 14 2.92 -15.53 -12.45
CA VAL A 14 2.95 -14.19 -11.84
C VAL A 14 2.10 -14.22 -10.59
N ALA A 15 2.72 -14.17 -9.41
CA ALA A 15 2.00 -13.99 -8.16
C ALA A 15 1.41 -12.57 -8.13
N LEU A 16 0.08 -12.45 -8.21
CA LEU A 16 -0.60 -11.18 -7.98
C LEU A 16 -0.55 -10.86 -6.49
N VAL A 17 0.36 -9.95 -6.10
CA VAL A 17 0.36 -9.40 -4.74
C VAL A 17 -0.87 -8.53 -4.59
N GLN A 18 -1.87 -9.00 -3.85
CA GLN A 18 -3.03 -8.17 -3.53
C GLN A 18 -2.66 -7.11 -2.51
N ALA A 19 -2.98 -5.87 -2.86
CA ALA A 19 -2.80 -4.72 -1.99
C ALA A 19 -3.99 -3.78 -2.11
N THR A 20 -4.33 -3.15 -0.99
CA THR A 20 -5.39 -2.17 -0.87
C THR A 20 -4.81 -0.77 -1.05
N PRO A 21 -5.21 -0.01 -2.09
CA PRO A 21 -4.76 1.37 -2.24
C PRO A 21 -5.48 2.27 -1.24
N LEU A 22 -4.71 2.98 -0.43
CA LEU A 22 -5.16 4.05 0.45
C LEU A 22 -4.79 5.39 -0.20
N ASN A 23 -5.79 6.16 -0.62
CA ASN A 23 -5.62 7.50 -1.13
C ASN A 23 -5.85 8.53 -0.02
N ILE A 24 -4.94 9.47 0.11
CA ILE A 24 -4.94 10.48 1.17
C ILE A 24 -4.89 11.85 0.51
N TYR A 25 -5.86 12.70 0.85
CA TYR A 25 -6.02 14.03 0.28
C TYR A 25 -5.89 15.08 1.39
N ASN A 26 -5.04 16.07 1.16
CA ASN A 26 -4.93 17.21 2.05
C ASN A 26 -5.83 18.34 1.57
N HIS A 27 -6.98 18.49 2.21
CA HIS A 27 -7.90 19.60 1.95
C HIS A 27 -7.68 20.81 2.88
N CYS A 28 -6.65 20.77 3.73
CA CYS A 28 -6.29 21.90 4.57
C CYS A 28 -5.67 23.03 3.72
N GLY A 29 -5.74 24.27 4.21
CA GLY A 29 -5.06 25.42 3.59
C GLY A 29 -3.53 25.39 3.70
N GLU A 30 -3.00 24.48 4.52
CA GLU A 30 -1.58 24.34 4.85
C GLU A 30 -1.05 22.94 4.52
N SER A 31 0.27 22.78 4.52
CA SER A 31 0.90 21.45 4.36
C SER A 31 0.71 20.58 5.60
N ILE A 32 0.55 19.27 5.41
CA ILE A 32 0.48 18.27 6.48
C ILE A 32 1.69 17.33 6.44
N GLN A 33 2.06 16.79 7.61
CA GLN A 33 3.13 15.82 7.78
C GLN A 33 2.54 14.44 8.01
N LEU A 34 2.21 13.71 6.94
CA LEU A 34 1.69 12.36 7.05
C LEU A 34 2.76 11.42 7.62
N HIS A 35 2.48 10.78 8.75
CA HIS A 35 3.38 9.90 9.46
C HIS A 35 2.74 8.53 9.70
N ASP A 36 3.50 7.46 9.48
CA ASP A 36 3.07 6.05 9.57
C ASP A 36 3.86 5.23 10.61
N ASN A 37 4.41 5.89 11.64
CA ASN A 37 5.33 5.37 12.66
C ASN A 37 6.72 4.96 12.17
N SER A 38 6.98 4.96 10.86
CA SER A 38 8.31 4.71 10.31
C SER A 38 8.87 5.96 9.62
N ALA A 39 8.07 6.57 8.75
CA ALA A 39 8.47 7.70 7.94
C ALA A 39 7.47 8.84 8.04
N THR A 40 7.94 10.03 7.67
CA THR A 40 7.10 11.22 7.53
C THR A 40 7.18 11.72 6.10
N GLN A 41 6.03 11.96 5.48
CA GLN A 41 5.91 12.59 4.18
C GLN A 41 5.12 13.89 4.29
N THR A 42 5.65 14.96 3.71
CA THR A 42 4.91 16.21 3.53
C THR A 42 3.93 16.09 2.37
N ILE A 43 2.67 16.47 2.61
CA ILE A 43 1.65 16.64 1.57
C ILE A 43 1.26 18.11 1.58
N ALA A 44 1.55 18.81 0.48
CA ALA A 44 1.23 20.23 0.32
C ALA A 44 -0.29 20.49 0.40
N SER A 45 -0.68 21.74 0.64
CA SER A 45 -2.07 22.20 0.58
C SER A 45 -2.71 21.81 -0.76
N GLY A 46 -3.89 21.20 -0.72
CA GLY A 46 -4.59 20.67 -1.89
C GLY A 46 -3.97 19.41 -2.53
N GLY A 47 -2.85 18.92 -2.00
CA GLY A 47 -2.13 17.77 -2.53
C GLY A 47 -2.70 16.42 -2.11
N SER A 48 -2.15 15.34 -2.66
CA SER A 48 -2.52 13.97 -2.31
C SER A 48 -1.34 13.02 -2.38
N THR A 49 -1.47 11.87 -1.73
CA THR A 49 -0.56 10.73 -1.87
C THR A 49 -1.34 9.42 -1.85
N THR A 50 -0.73 8.35 -2.34
CA THR A 50 -1.28 7.00 -2.30
C THR A 50 -0.33 6.08 -1.56
N ARG A 51 -0.90 5.18 -0.75
CA ARG A 51 -0.20 4.10 -0.06
C ARG A 51 -0.78 2.76 -0.50
N THR A 52 0.10 1.79 -0.71
CA THR A 52 -0.29 0.44 -1.10
C THR A 52 -0.16 -0.45 0.12
N LEU A 53 -1.29 -0.83 0.72
CA LEU A 53 -1.32 -1.64 1.95
C LEU A 53 -1.42 -3.12 1.58
N SER A 54 -0.42 -3.92 1.94
CA SER A 54 -0.43 -5.36 1.69
C SER A 54 -1.49 -6.07 2.54
N SER A 55 -1.93 -7.25 2.09
CA SER A 55 -2.66 -8.17 2.97
C SER A 55 -1.85 -8.44 4.25
N GLY A 56 -2.49 -8.43 5.41
CA GLY A 56 -1.86 -8.54 6.72
C GLY A 56 -1.28 -7.23 7.26
N PHE A 57 -1.52 -6.09 6.60
CA PHE A 57 -1.14 -4.79 7.13
C PHE A 57 -1.97 -4.44 8.38
N HIS A 58 -1.29 -4.03 9.44
CA HIS A 58 -1.88 -3.44 10.63
C HIS A 58 -1.07 -2.20 11.01
N GLY A 59 -1.71 -1.04 11.03
CA GLY A 59 -0.99 0.20 11.30
C GLY A 59 -1.91 1.42 11.29
N MET A 60 -1.29 2.58 11.38
CA MET A 60 -1.97 3.85 11.52
C MET A 60 -1.26 4.96 10.76
N PHE A 61 -2.05 5.93 10.32
CA PHE A 61 -1.58 7.16 9.70
C PHE A 61 -2.04 8.35 10.54
N ARG A 62 -1.18 9.34 10.69
CA ARG A 62 -1.48 10.58 11.44
C ARG A 62 -0.79 11.79 10.82
N ASN A 63 -1.23 12.98 11.21
CA ASN A 63 -0.51 14.22 10.92
C ASN A 63 0.48 14.53 12.06
N GLY A 64 1.77 14.50 11.77
CA GLY A 64 2.86 14.78 12.70
C GLY A 64 3.27 13.57 13.57
N VAL A 65 4.18 13.83 14.51
CA VAL A 65 4.71 12.83 15.46
C VAL A 65 4.33 13.11 16.92
N GLY A 66 3.50 14.12 17.14
CA GLY A 66 3.03 14.50 18.48
C GLY A 66 2.27 13.35 19.15
N SER A 67 2.35 13.30 20.48
CA SER A 67 1.61 12.32 21.29
C SER A 67 0.09 12.52 21.20
N GLN A 68 -0.36 13.74 20.92
CA GLN A 68 -1.75 14.06 20.65
C GLN A 68 -1.95 14.27 19.14
N ALA A 69 -2.53 13.28 18.47
CA ALA A 69 -2.84 13.32 17.05
C ALA A 69 -4.12 12.55 16.75
N THR A 70 -4.85 12.99 15.72
CA THR A 70 -5.94 12.17 15.15
C THR A 70 -5.32 11.01 14.38
N LEU A 71 -5.81 9.80 14.64
CA LEU A 71 -5.30 8.56 14.04
C LEU A 71 -6.34 8.00 13.07
N ALA A 72 -5.85 7.57 11.90
CA ALA A 72 -6.59 6.70 10.99
C ALA A 72 -5.93 5.33 11.02
N GLU A 73 -6.57 4.36 11.66
CA GLU A 73 -6.04 3.00 11.83
C GLU A 73 -6.65 2.05 10.80
N PHE A 74 -5.81 1.23 10.20
CA PHE A 74 -6.21 0.26 9.19
C PHE A 74 -5.70 -1.13 9.56
N SER A 75 -6.58 -2.11 9.32
CA SER A 75 -6.27 -3.53 9.42
C SER A 75 -6.77 -4.21 8.14
N ILE A 76 -5.84 -4.67 7.31
CA ILE A 76 -6.14 -5.31 6.03
C ILE A 76 -6.08 -6.81 6.21
N THR A 77 -7.23 -7.46 6.23
CA THR A 77 -7.36 -8.92 6.28
C THR A 77 -7.72 -9.48 4.92
N GLY A 78 -6.87 -10.39 4.44
CA GLY A 78 -7.13 -11.19 3.26
C GLY A 78 -7.20 -10.41 1.95
N GLY A 79 -7.49 -11.17 0.91
CA GLY A 79 -7.72 -10.73 -0.45
C GLY A 79 -8.32 -11.91 -1.22
N PHE A 80 -9.35 -11.67 -2.03
CA PHE A 80 -10.07 -12.74 -2.72
C PHE A 80 -9.13 -13.50 -3.67
N ILE A 81 -8.96 -14.80 -3.41
CA ILE A 81 -8.49 -15.76 -4.41
C ILE A 81 -9.70 -15.99 -5.33
N LEU A 82 -9.69 -15.37 -6.51
CA LEU A 82 -10.59 -15.74 -7.61
C LEU A 82 -9.95 -16.85 -8.43
#